data_AF-A0AAD3YAV2-F1
#
_entry.id   AF-A0AAD3YAV2-F1
#
_cell.length_a   1.000
_cell.length_b   1.000
_cell.length_c   1.000
_cell.angle_alpha   90.00
_cell.angle_beta   90.00
_cell.angle_gamma   90.00
#
_symmetry.space_group_name_H-M   'P 1'
#
loop_
_entity.id
_entity.type
_entity.pdbx_description
1 polymer ?
#
loop_
_entity_poly.entity_id
_entity_poly.type
_entity_poly.pdbx_seq_one_letter_code
_entity_poly.pdbx_strand_id
1 'polypeptide(L)'
;MLAKTFLALFAAAAAIAAPAEHEERDLENRDLEGRALCPGTLIDGPRTILNGAGTLRVYYTTASGGTNCAYVTNDTGAKANMKLTLWDTSDPKYRSSIDEGSFFSYAGPVKLSTMANRCMQVRVTINGQSWQSMKAWHCGSGQVAGAGGGGNPPPPPRLGAPNNAW
;
A
#
# COMPACT_ATOMS: atom_id res chain seq x y z
N MET A 1 -74.34 -6.83 15.24
CA MET A 1 -73.87 -5.89 14.20
C MET A 1 -73.13 -4.75 14.88
N LEU A 2 -71.96 -4.37 14.33
CA LEU A 2 -71.09 -3.22 14.67
C LEU A 2 -70.39 -3.24 16.05
N ALA A 3 -69.13 -2.86 16.22
CA ALA A 3 -67.97 -2.72 15.35
C ALA A 3 -66.74 -2.71 16.29
N LYS A 4 -65.72 -3.52 16.00
CA LYS A 4 -64.45 -3.60 16.75
C LYS A 4 -63.53 -2.48 16.28
N THR A 5 -63.20 -1.53 17.15
CA THR A 5 -62.20 -0.50 16.87
C THR A 5 -60.82 -1.01 17.28
N PHE A 6 -60.00 -1.35 16.28
CA PHE A 6 -58.56 -1.60 16.42
C PHE A 6 -57.83 -0.26 16.46
N LEU A 7 -57.09 0.02 17.54
CA LEU A 7 -56.09 1.08 17.56
C LEU A 7 -54.71 0.42 17.42
N ALA A 8 -54.14 0.52 16.22
CA ALA A 8 -52.78 0.08 15.93
C ALA A 8 -51.79 1.14 16.43
N LEU A 9 -50.98 0.79 17.43
CA LEU A 9 -49.85 1.60 17.87
C LEU A 9 -48.66 1.29 16.95
N PHE A 10 -48.36 2.17 16.00
CA PHE A 10 -47.09 2.14 15.27
C PHE A 10 -46.03 2.84 16.12
N ALA A 11 -45.16 2.06 16.76
CA ALA A 11 -43.92 2.58 17.31
C ALA A 11 -42.93 2.76 16.14
N ALA A 12 -42.64 4.01 15.80
CA ALA A 12 -41.67 4.39 14.79
C ALA A 12 -40.24 4.05 15.26
N ALA A 13 -39.47 3.48 14.35
CA ALA A 13 -38.08 3.11 14.51
C ALA A 13 -37.17 4.32 14.77
N ALA A 14 -36.29 4.22 15.76
CA ALA A 14 -35.11 5.06 15.89
C ALA A 14 -33.87 4.20 15.64
N ALA A 15 -33.50 4.02 14.38
CA ALA A 15 -32.20 3.47 14.03
C ALA A 15 -31.16 4.59 14.22
N ILE A 16 -30.41 4.52 15.32
CA ILE A 16 -29.26 5.39 15.57
C ILE A 16 -28.14 4.92 14.64
N ALA A 17 -28.09 5.51 13.44
CA ALA A 17 -26.97 5.35 12.53
C ALA A 17 -25.82 6.23 13.02
N ALA A 18 -24.88 5.65 13.75
CA ALA A 18 -23.58 6.26 14.00
C ALA A 18 -22.49 5.19 13.93
N PRO A 19 -21.78 5.08 12.79
CA PRO A 19 -20.36 4.74 12.88
C PRO A 19 -19.46 5.35 11.79
N ALA A 20 -19.79 6.50 11.18
CA ALA A 20 -18.92 7.07 10.13
C ALA A 20 -17.78 7.95 10.66
N GLU A 21 -17.98 8.65 11.78
CA GLU A 21 -17.05 9.72 12.20
C GLU A 21 -15.81 9.22 12.96
N HIS A 22 -15.84 7.99 13.48
CA HIS A 22 -14.71 7.42 14.22
C HIS A 22 -13.65 6.83 13.28
N GLU A 23 -14.09 6.17 12.20
CA GLU A 23 -13.20 5.50 11.26
C GLU A 23 -12.33 6.51 10.48
N GLU A 24 -12.88 7.69 10.19
CA GLU A 24 -12.17 8.75 9.46
C GLU A 24 -11.04 9.37 10.30
N ARG A 25 -11.24 9.55 11.62
CA ARG A 25 -10.18 10.05 12.53
C ARG A 25 -9.04 9.06 12.69
N ASP A 26 -9.35 7.77 12.77
CA ASP A 26 -8.31 6.74 12.92
C ASP A 26 -7.44 6.64 11.65
N LEU A 27 -8.04 6.81 10.47
CA LEU A 27 -7.30 6.89 9.21
C LEU A 27 -6.40 8.12 9.13
N GLU A 28 -6.87 9.28 9.58
CA GLU A 28 -6.10 10.52 9.60
C GLU A 28 -4.89 10.41 10.54
N ASN A 29 -5.08 9.87 11.75
CA ASN A 29 -3.98 9.63 12.69
C ASN A 29 -2.93 8.66 12.14
N ARG A 30 -3.35 7.57 11.48
CA ARG A 30 -2.43 6.62 10.83
C ARG A 30 -1.68 7.25 9.65
N ASP A 31 -2.30 8.20 8.95
CA ASP A 31 -1.61 8.95 7.88
C ASP A 31 -0.54 9.88 8.46
N LEU A 32 -0.83 10.56 9.58
CA LEU A 32 0.12 11.42 10.28
C LEU A 32 1.33 10.63 10.80
N GLU A 33 1.11 9.49 11.44
CA GLU A 33 2.18 8.60 11.90
C GLU A 33 3.04 8.12 10.73
N GLY A 34 2.40 7.71 9.63
CA GLY A 34 3.12 7.23 8.47
C GLY A 34 3.85 8.31 7.67
N ARG A 35 3.34 9.54 7.62
CA ARG A 35 4.05 10.72 7.09
C ARG A 35 5.32 11.03 7.89
N ALA A 36 5.31 10.82 9.20
CA ALA A 36 6.52 10.97 10.03
C ALA A 36 7.59 9.92 9.67
N LEU A 37 7.18 8.71 9.28
CA LEU A 37 8.08 7.61 8.90
C LEU A 37 8.64 7.77 7.47
N CYS A 38 7.80 8.27 6.55
CA CYS A 38 8.11 8.53 5.15
C CYS A 38 7.98 10.02 4.82
N PRO A 39 9.04 10.84 5.02
CA PRO A 39 8.98 12.26 4.68
C PRO A 39 8.87 12.45 3.16
N GLY A 40 8.05 13.40 2.75
CA GLY A 40 7.87 13.78 1.35
C GLY A 40 6.40 13.94 0.98
N THR A 41 6.16 13.93 -0.32
CA THR A 41 4.82 14.01 -0.92
C THR A 41 4.31 12.61 -1.21
N LEU A 42 3.05 12.34 -0.89
CA LEU A 42 2.38 11.10 -1.26
C LEU A 42 2.27 11.02 -2.80
N ILE A 43 2.84 9.97 -3.39
CA ILE A 43 2.86 9.74 -4.84
C ILE A 43 2.03 8.52 -5.28
N ASP A 44 1.68 7.62 -4.35
CA ASP A 44 0.62 6.61 -4.55
C ASP A 44 0.01 6.21 -3.20
N GLY A 45 -1.27 5.85 -3.25
CA GLY A 45 -2.09 5.52 -2.09
C GLY A 45 -2.79 6.74 -1.47
N PRO A 46 -3.55 6.53 -0.37
CA PRO A 46 -3.80 5.24 0.27
C PRO A 46 -4.50 4.26 -0.68
N ARG A 47 -3.95 3.05 -0.81
CA ARG A 47 -4.48 1.99 -1.68
C ARG A 47 -4.70 0.73 -0.88
N THR A 48 -5.96 0.32 -0.76
CA THR A 48 -6.30 -0.99 -0.23
C THR A 48 -5.82 -2.08 -1.19
N ILE A 49 -5.13 -3.07 -0.64
CA ILE A 49 -4.56 -4.20 -1.37
C ILE A 49 -5.02 -5.51 -0.73
N LEU A 50 -4.85 -6.62 -1.46
CA LEU A 50 -5.07 -7.97 -0.92
C LEU A 50 -6.46 -8.13 -0.27
N ASN A 51 -7.50 -7.66 -0.96
CA ASN A 51 -8.91 -7.72 -0.50
C ASN A 51 -9.15 -7.08 0.88
N GLY A 52 -8.44 -6.00 1.20
CA GLY A 52 -8.62 -5.31 2.48
C GLY A 52 -7.64 -5.70 3.57
N ALA A 53 -6.72 -6.65 3.31
CA ALA A 53 -5.75 -7.07 4.32
C ALA A 53 -4.70 -5.99 4.66
N GLY A 54 -4.52 -4.98 3.80
CA GLY A 54 -3.66 -3.86 4.11
C GLY A 54 -3.85 -2.65 3.20
N THR A 55 -3.27 -1.53 3.62
CA THR A 55 -3.30 -0.27 2.88
C THR A 55 -1.88 0.22 2.62
N LEU A 56 -1.51 0.28 1.33
CA LEU A 56 -0.22 0.76 0.88
C LEU A 56 -0.23 2.28 0.74
N ARG A 57 0.86 2.93 1.16
CA ARG A 57 1.17 4.32 0.87
C ARG A 57 2.62 4.47 0.45
N VAL A 58 2.84 5.34 -0.53
CA VAL A 58 4.12 5.55 -1.18
C VAL A 58 4.39 7.03 -1.27
N TYR A 59 5.54 7.44 -0.75
CA TYR A 59 5.99 8.82 -0.66
C TYR A 59 7.27 9.03 -1.46
N TYR A 60 7.47 10.26 -1.91
CA TYR A 60 8.71 10.70 -2.50
C TYR A 60 9.13 12.06 -1.96
N THR A 61 10.42 12.21 -1.68
CA THR A 61 11.05 13.50 -1.38
C THR A 61 12.16 13.77 -2.38
N THR A 62 12.32 15.03 -2.80
CA THR A 62 13.42 15.46 -3.68
C THR A 62 14.74 15.66 -2.94
N ALA A 63 14.72 15.66 -1.60
CA ALA A 63 15.91 15.84 -0.78
C ALA A 63 16.99 14.78 -1.07
N SER A 64 18.25 15.18 -1.00
CA SER A 64 19.42 14.29 -1.12
C SER A 64 19.42 13.40 -2.38
N GLY A 65 19.02 13.95 -3.54
CA GLY A 65 19.00 13.23 -4.81
C GLY A 65 17.76 12.34 -5.00
N GLY A 66 16.69 12.58 -4.25
CA GLY A 66 15.43 11.87 -4.36
C GLY A 66 15.38 10.62 -3.47
N THR A 67 14.36 10.49 -2.64
CA THR A 67 14.11 9.27 -1.86
C THR A 67 12.67 8.83 -2.05
N ASN A 68 12.50 7.60 -2.51
CA ASN A 68 11.23 6.91 -2.46
C ASN A 68 11.10 6.20 -1.11
N CYS A 69 9.93 6.25 -0.51
CA CYS A 69 9.61 5.62 0.75
C CYS A 69 8.24 4.97 0.69
N ALA A 70 8.07 3.79 1.29
CA ALA A 70 6.75 3.17 1.39
C ALA A 70 6.57 2.51 2.75
N TYR A 71 5.31 2.41 3.16
CA TYR A 71 4.88 1.54 4.24
C TYR A 71 3.52 0.95 3.88
N VAL A 72 3.21 -0.18 4.49
CA VAL A 72 1.92 -0.84 4.37
C VAL A 72 1.32 -0.97 5.76
N THR A 73 0.08 -0.57 5.91
CA THR A 73 -0.64 -0.80 7.16
C THR A 73 -1.29 -2.17 7.15
N ASN A 74 -1.32 -2.81 8.32
CA ASN A 74 -2.03 -4.06 8.55
C ASN A 74 -3.49 -3.74 8.87
N ASP A 75 -4.41 -4.21 8.05
CA ASP A 75 -5.84 -4.00 8.21
C ASP A 75 -6.58 -5.32 8.47
N THR A 76 -5.84 -6.39 8.81
CA THR A 76 -6.41 -7.72 9.11
C THR A 76 -7.09 -7.81 10.48
N GLY A 77 -6.95 -6.80 11.34
CA GLY A 77 -7.46 -6.81 12.72
C GLY A 77 -6.67 -7.72 13.68
N ALA A 78 -5.62 -8.39 13.21
CA ALA A 78 -4.76 -9.26 14.02
C ALA A 78 -3.30 -9.12 13.59
N LYS A 79 -2.37 -9.75 14.32
CA LYS A 79 -0.97 -9.81 13.89
C LYS A 79 -0.86 -10.56 12.56
N ALA A 80 -0.16 -9.97 11.59
CA ALA A 80 0.04 -10.57 10.26
C ALA A 80 1.52 -10.69 9.92
N ASN A 81 1.88 -11.74 9.16
CA ASN A 81 3.20 -11.84 8.56
C ASN A 81 3.22 -10.99 7.30
N MET A 82 4.03 -9.94 7.30
CA MET A 82 4.08 -8.96 6.23
C MET A 82 5.49 -8.85 5.66
N LYS A 83 5.56 -8.57 4.37
CA LYS A 83 6.80 -8.23 3.66
C LYS A 83 6.52 -7.09 2.71
N LEU A 84 7.26 -6.00 2.85
CA LEU A 84 7.24 -4.86 1.94
C LEU A 84 8.58 -4.78 1.24
N THR A 85 8.55 -4.74 -0.09
CA THR A 85 9.75 -4.58 -0.91
C THR A 85 9.60 -3.41 -1.86
N LEU A 86 10.64 -2.58 -1.94
CA LEU A 86 10.84 -1.58 -2.99
C LEU A 86 11.98 -2.03 -3.90
N TRP A 87 11.80 -1.95 -5.22
CA TRP A 87 12.87 -2.16 -6.20
C TRP A 87 13.04 -0.97 -7.11
N ASP A 88 14.29 -0.57 -7.31
CA ASP A 88 14.70 0.38 -8.34
C ASP A 88 14.68 -0.31 -9.71
N THR A 89 13.65 -0.06 -10.50
CA THR A 89 13.50 -0.69 -11.83
C THR A 89 14.40 -0.07 -12.89
N SER A 90 15.00 1.07 -12.57
CA SER A 90 15.98 1.73 -13.44
C SER A 90 17.40 1.20 -13.19
N ASP A 91 17.62 0.39 -12.15
CA ASP A 91 18.92 -0.19 -11.83
C ASP A 91 19.11 -1.57 -12.47
N PRO A 92 20.17 -1.79 -13.28
CA PRO A 92 20.48 -3.13 -13.80
C PRO A 92 20.83 -4.14 -12.71
N LYS A 93 21.22 -3.68 -11.51
CA LYS A 93 21.49 -4.52 -10.33
C LYS A 93 20.25 -4.75 -9.46
N TYR A 94 19.09 -4.23 -9.85
CA TYR A 94 17.81 -4.35 -9.12
C TYR A 94 17.95 -3.99 -7.63
N ARG A 95 18.57 -2.85 -7.36
CA ARG A 95 18.72 -2.35 -5.99
C ARG A 95 17.36 -2.35 -5.30
N SER A 96 17.31 -2.93 -4.11
CA SER A 96 16.07 -3.08 -3.37
C SER A 96 16.25 -2.81 -1.89
N SER A 97 15.13 -2.52 -1.23
CA SER A 97 15.03 -2.40 0.21
C SER A 97 13.80 -3.19 0.65
N ILE A 98 13.90 -3.86 1.80
CA ILE A 98 12.90 -4.79 2.32
C ILE A 98 12.69 -4.52 3.80
N ASP A 99 11.44 -4.63 4.23
CA ASP A 99 11.07 -4.89 5.62
C ASP A 99 10.17 -6.11 5.68
N GLU A 100 10.45 -7.05 6.58
CA GLU A 100 9.70 -8.30 6.71
C GLU A 100 9.64 -8.77 8.16
N GLY A 101 8.50 -9.34 8.54
CA GLY A 101 8.26 -9.75 9.91
C GLY A 101 6.80 -9.93 10.25
N SER A 102 6.52 -10.04 11.54
CA SER A 102 5.18 -10.20 12.09
C SER A 102 4.75 -8.91 12.77
N PHE A 103 3.77 -8.21 12.20
CA PHE A 103 3.40 -6.84 12.59
C PHE A 103 1.94 -6.77 13.02
N PHE A 104 1.66 -5.94 14.03
CA PHE A 104 0.29 -5.60 14.43
C PHE A 104 -0.27 -4.43 13.60
N SER A 105 0.56 -3.42 13.33
CA SER A 105 0.07 -2.15 12.81
C SER A 105 0.53 -1.86 11.38
N TYR A 106 1.82 -2.02 11.08
CA TYR A 106 2.38 -1.72 9.77
C TYR A 106 3.74 -2.41 9.56
N ALA A 107 4.13 -2.57 8.29
CA ALA A 107 5.50 -2.88 7.87
C ALA A 107 6.08 -1.70 7.07
N GLY A 108 7.37 -1.41 7.26
CA GLY A 108 8.07 -0.23 6.78
C GLY A 108 8.55 0.69 7.93
N PRO A 109 9.05 1.90 7.64
CA PRO A 109 9.24 2.46 6.30
C PRO A 109 10.40 1.79 5.56
N VAL A 110 10.17 1.41 4.31
CA VAL A 110 11.20 0.93 3.39
C VAL A 110 11.61 2.10 2.50
N LYS A 111 12.93 2.31 2.30
CA LYS A 111 13.47 3.51 1.63
C LYS A 111 14.46 3.14 0.53
N LEU A 112 14.38 3.85 -0.61
CA LEU A 112 15.38 3.86 -1.67
C LEU A 112 15.82 5.30 -1.93
N SER A 113 17.10 5.60 -1.73
CA SER A 113 17.71 6.90 -1.97
C SER A 113 18.27 7.02 -3.40
N THR A 114 18.64 8.23 -3.82
CA THR A 114 19.15 8.49 -5.18
C THR A 114 18.15 8.07 -6.26
N MET A 115 16.86 8.40 -6.02
CA MET A 115 15.72 8.03 -6.87
C MET A 115 15.20 9.18 -7.73
N ALA A 116 15.89 10.32 -7.79
CA ALA A 116 15.55 11.38 -8.75
C ALA A 116 15.57 10.83 -10.18
N ASN A 117 14.46 11.05 -10.91
CA ASN A 117 14.26 10.55 -12.28
C ASN A 117 14.41 9.02 -12.45
N ARG A 118 14.15 8.27 -11.38
CA ARG A 118 14.14 6.80 -11.40
C ARG A 118 12.79 6.30 -10.93
N CYS A 119 12.37 5.18 -11.49
CA CYS A 119 11.12 4.53 -11.13
C CYS A 119 11.36 3.33 -10.22
N MET A 120 10.36 3.01 -9.43
CA MET A 120 10.36 1.80 -8.61
C MET A 120 9.11 0.96 -8.78
N GLN A 121 9.23 -0.29 -8.37
CA GLN A 121 8.12 -1.20 -8.11
C GLN A 121 7.99 -1.45 -6.62
N VAL A 122 6.75 -1.72 -6.20
CA VAL A 122 6.42 -2.12 -4.83
C VAL A 122 5.79 -3.50 -4.87
N ARG A 123 6.21 -4.39 -3.96
CA ARG A 123 5.50 -5.63 -3.65
C ARG A 123 5.19 -5.67 -2.18
N VAL A 124 4.00 -6.13 -1.88
CA VAL A 124 3.54 -6.39 -0.54
C VAL A 124 3.11 -7.84 -0.47
N THR A 125 3.57 -8.56 0.55
CA THR A 125 3.00 -9.85 0.94
C THR A 125 2.37 -9.71 2.31
N ILE A 126 1.15 -10.22 2.50
CA ILE A 126 0.46 -10.31 3.79
C ILE A 126 -0.09 -11.73 3.91
N ASN A 127 0.31 -12.46 4.96
CA ASN A 127 -0.09 -13.85 5.22
C ASN A 127 0.06 -14.78 3.99
N GLY A 128 1.14 -14.58 3.23
CA GLY A 128 1.44 -15.37 2.02
C GLY A 128 0.76 -14.87 0.74
N GLN A 129 -0.24 -13.99 0.83
CA GLN A 129 -0.86 -13.37 -0.34
C GLN A 129 -0.03 -12.18 -0.80
N SER A 130 0.24 -12.08 -2.11
CA SER A 130 1.11 -11.03 -2.65
C SER A 130 0.38 -10.11 -3.62
N TRP A 131 0.62 -8.81 -3.46
CA TRP A 131 0.25 -7.76 -4.39
C TRP A 131 1.54 -7.11 -4.90
N GLN A 132 1.56 -6.74 -6.18
CA GLN A 132 2.68 -6.02 -6.76
C GLN A 132 2.15 -4.95 -7.71
N SER A 133 2.81 -3.80 -7.72
CA SER A 133 2.59 -2.78 -8.74
C SER A 133 2.91 -3.36 -10.12
N MET A 134 1.91 -3.51 -10.98
CA MET A 134 2.05 -4.19 -12.29
C MET A 134 2.94 -3.44 -13.30
N LYS A 135 3.28 -2.17 -13.04
CA LYS A 135 4.29 -1.41 -13.82
C LYS A 135 5.20 -0.62 -12.88
N ALA A 136 6.29 -0.09 -13.41
CA ALA A 136 7.14 0.86 -12.69
C ALA A 136 6.43 2.22 -12.64
N TRP A 137 5.65 2.47 -11.58
CA TRP A 137 4.74 3.62 -11.51
C TRP A 137 5.27 4.77 -10.64
N HIS A 138 6.19 4.50 -9.72
CA HIS A 138 6.54 5.46 -8.68
C HIS A 138 7.87 6.11 -9.04
N CYS A 139 7.82 6.97 -10.05
CA CYS A 139 8.96 7.73 -10.48
C CYS A 139 9.08 9.01 -9.65
N GLY A 140 10.31 9.40 -9.29
CA GLY A 140 10.54 10.67 -8.59
C GLY A 140 9.95 11.86 -9.38
N SER A 141 9.66 12.97 -8.68
CA SER A 141 9.04 14.15 -9.27
C SER A 141 9.80 14.60 -10.52
N GLY A 142 9.17 14.50 -11.70
CA GLY A 142 9.76 14.81 -12.99
C GLY A 142 9.49 13.77 -14.08
N GLN A 143 9.13 12.55 -13.71
CA GLN A 143 8.71 11.52 -14.66
C GLN A 143 7.23 11.20 -14.47
N VAL A 144 6.40 11.65 -15.43
CA VAL A 144 5.05 11.10 -15.59
C VAL A 144 5.22 9.62 -15.93
N ALA A 145 4.78 8.74 -15.03
CA ALA A 145 4.67 7.32 -15.31
C ALA A 145 3.83 7.19 -16.59
N GLY A 146 4.46 6.72 -17.67
CA GLY A 146 3.81 6.58 -18.96
C GLY A 146 2.62 5.64 -18.85
N ALA A 147 1.42 6.22 -18.69
CA ALA A 147 0.17 5.57 -19.04
C ALA A 147 0.13 5.44 -20.56
N GLY A 148 0.84 4.45 -21.13
CA GLY A 148 0.85 4.25 -22.58
C GLY A 148 1.43 2.90 -22.98
N GLY A 149 0.59 2.03 -23.54
CA GLY A 149 1.00 0.85 -24.32
C GLY A 149 1.06 -0.46 -23.54
N GLY A 150 0.20 -1.41 -23.90
CA GLY A 150 0.13 -2.76 -23.36
C GLY A 150 1.29 -3.66 -23.79
N GLY A 151 2.49 -3.42 -23.27
CA GLY A 151 3.58 -4.39 -23.28
C GLY A 151 3.72 -5.00 -21.89
N ASN A 152 3.67 -6.33 -21.78
CA ASN A 152 4.09 -7.02 -20.56
C ASN A 152 5.54 -6.62 -20.25
N PRO A 153 5.89 -6.31 -18.99
CA PRO A 153 7.29 -6.13 -18.63
C PRO A 153 8.06 -7.42 -18.94
N PRO A 154 9.33 -7.33 -19.37
CA PRO A 154 10.14 -8.52 -19.58
C PRO A 154 10.17 -9.34 -18.29
N PRO A 155 10.06 -10.68 -18.36
CA PRO A 155 10.22 -11.52 -17.18
C PRO A 155 11.57 -11.22 -16.52
N PRO A 156 11.66 -11.30 -15.18
CA PRO A 156 12.95 -11.13 -14.51
C PRO A 156 13.97 -12.07 -15.17
N PRO A 157 15.23 -11.64 -15.38
CA PRO A 157 16.26 -12.55 -15.83
C PRO A 157 16.27 -13.74 -14.87
N ARG A 158 16.04 -14.94 -15.41
CA ARG A 158 16.19 -16.16 -14.63
C ARG A 158 17.60 -16.11 -14.07
N LEU A 159 17.72 -16.01 -12.75
CA LEU A 159 18.99 -16.25 -12.07
C LEU A 159 19.44 -17.62 -12.56
N GLY A 160 20.46 -17.62 -13.43
CA GLY A 160 21.04 -18.84 -13.96
C GLY A 160 21.42 -19.71 -12.77
N ALA A 161 21.02 -20.98 -12.82
CA ALA A 161 21.54 -21.99 -11.91
C ALA A 161 23.08 -21.86 -11.86
N PRO A 162 23.72 -22.05 -10.69
CA PRO A 162 25.18 -22.09 -10.63
C PRO A 162 25.66 -23.19 -11.57
N ASN A 163 26.37 -22.81 -12.63
CA ASN A 163 27.09 -23.74 -13.49
C ASN A 163 28.23 -24.31 -12.65
N ASN A 164 27.98 -25.47 -12.04
CA ASN A 164 29.06 -26.35 -11.61
C ASN A 164 29.66 -26.98 -12.87
N ALA A 165 30.83 -26.47 -13.26
CA ALA A 165 31.74 -27.12 -14.19
C ALA A 165 33.17 -26.64 -13.87
N TRP A 166 33.82 -27.26 -12.88
CA TRP A 166 34.88 -28.27 -13.01
C TRP A 166 35.57 -28.42 -11.65
#